data_AF-A0A1Q6M1F2-F1
#
_entry.id   AF-A0A1Q6M1F2-F1
#
_cell.length_a   1.000
_cell.length_b   1.000
_cell.length_c   1.000
_cell.angle_alpha   90.00
_cell.angle_beta   90.00
_cell.angle_gamma   90.00
#
_symmetry.space_group_name_H-M   'P 1'
#
loop_
_entity.id
_entity.type
_entity.pdbx_description
1 polymer ?
#
loop_
_entity_poly.entity_id
_entity_poly.type
_entity_poly.pdbx_seq_one_letter_code
_entity_poly.pdbx_strand_id
1 'polypeptide(L)'
;MKFDNLDKDMLMKNLGLDYLHIKMLRENFVDDTINEIDVENVLHIFKYLNDNDVYYYIDLFITSLDLFLLPCNYFIGKFEKLKEKLGEEYVDLLGNDISLIEIMYE
;
A
#
# COMPACT_ATOMS: atom_id res chain seq x y z
N MET A 1 -4.55 -18.04 16.17
CA MET A 1 -3.76 -17.43 17.27
C MET A 1 -3.97 -15.93 17.14
N LYS A 2 -4.49 -15.22 18.15
CA LYS A 2 -4.63 -13.76 18.08
C LYS A 2 -3.25 -13.18 18.35
N PHE A 3 -2.60 -12.59 17.34
CA PHE A 3 -1.41 -11.78 17.54
C PHE A 3 -1.78 -10.60 18.46
N ASP A 4 -0.97 -10.36 19.49
CA ASP A 4 -1.13 -9.16 20.30
C ASP A 4 -0.72 -7.91 19.49
N ASN A 5 -1.01 -6.72 20.02
CA ASN A 5 -0.72 -5.48 19.30
C ASN A 5 0.79 -5.21 19.16
N LEU A 6 1.64 -5.82 20.00
CA LEU A 6 3.10 -5.63 19.98
C LEU A 6 3.72 -6.41 18.82
N ASP A 7 3.28 -7.66 18.58
CA ASP A 7 3.72 -8.47 17.45
C ASP A 7 3.35 -7.83 16.11
N LYS A 8 2.18 -7.19 16.03
CA LYS A 8 1.73 -6.49 14.81
C LYS A 8 2.54 -5.23 14.52
N ASP A 9 2.81 -4.42 15.54
CA ASP A 9 3.65 -3.24 15.36
C ASP A 9 5.07 -3.64 14.91
N MET A 10 5.56 -4.81 15.34
CA MET A 10 6.82 -5.38 14.87
C MET A 10 6.75 -5.82 13.40
N LEU A 11 5.65 -6.44 12.97
CA LEU A 11 5.40 -6.77 11.56
C LEU A 11 5.32 -5.51 10.67
N MET A 12 4.66 -4.44 11.15
CA MET A 12 4.60 -3.16 10.44
C MET A 12 5.97 -2.51 10.27
N LYS A 13 6.86 -2.65 11.27
CA LYS A 13 8.25 -2.18 11.14
C LYS A 13 9.02 -2.93 10.06
N ASN A 14 8.71 -4.19 9.79
CA ASN A 14 9.32 -4.94 8.68
C ASN A 14 8.92 -4.37 7.31
N LEU A 15 7.78 -3.68 7.23
CA LEU A 15 7.35 -2.91 6.06
C LEU A 15 7.99 -1.51 5.97
N GLY A 16 8.87 -1.15 6.91
CA GLY A 16 9.49 0.18 6.97
C GLY A 16 8.58 1.26 7.58
N LEU A 17 7.46 0.88 8.21
CA LEU A 17 6.54 1.82 8.85
C LEU A 17 7.11 2.30 10.18
N ASP A 18 7.08 3.62 10.39
CA ASP A 18 7.42 4.23 11.66
C ASP A 18 6.18 4.37 12.55
N TYR A 19 6.36 4.95 13.73
CA TYR A 19 5.26 5.15 14.68
C TYR A 19 4.13 6.01 14.11
N LEU A 20 4.44 7.03 13.31
CA LEU A 20 3.44 7.91 12.73
C LEU A 20 2.63 7.17 11.66
N HIS A 21 3.28 6.40 10.80
CA HIS A 21 2.60 5.57 9.80
C HIS A 21 1.65 4.54 10.45
N ILE A 22 2.11 3.84 11.50
CA ILE A 22 1.29 2.87 12.23
C ILE A 22 0.09 3.56 12.88
N LYS A 23 0.30 4.75 13.46
CA LYS A 23 -0.79 5.55 14.04
C LYS A 23 -1.82 5.92 12.98
N MET A 24 -1.39 6.42 11.82
CA MET A 24 -2.29 6.79 10.72
C MET A 24 -3.11 5.60 10.21
N LEU A 25 -2.48 4.43 10.05
CA LEU A 25 -3.20 3.19 9.66
C LEU A 25 -4.33 2.86 10.65
N ARG A 26 -4.04 2.93 11.96
CA ARG A 26 -5.03 2.63 13.01
C ARG A 26 -6.12 3.70 13.14
N GLU A 27 -5.86 4.93 12.71
CA GLU A 27 -6.86 6.01 12.66
C GLU A 27 -7.79 5.86 11.45
N ASN A 28 -7.31 5.31 10.33
CA ASN A 28 -8.06 5.18 9.09
C ASN A 28 -8.72 3.81 8.88
N PHE A 29 -8.17 2.74 9.47
CA PHE A 29 -8.64 1.37 9.26
C PHE A 29 -8.91 0.66 10.59
N VAL A 30 -9.92 -0.20 10.59
CA VAL A 30 -10.24 -1.05 11.73
C VAL A 30 -9.19 -2.14 11.90
N ASP A 31 -8.97 -2.57 13.16
CA ASP A 31 -7.98 -3.59 13.48
C ASP A 31 -8.14 -4.87 12.64
N ASP A 32 -9.37 -5.27 12.30
CA ASP A 32 -9.63 -6.47 11.49
C ASP A 32 -9.02 -6.37 10.09
N THR A 33 -9.15 -5.22 9.41
CA THR A 33 -8.52 -4.96 8.11
C THR A 33 -7.00 -4.95 8.22
N ILE A 34 -6.46 -4.33 9.28
CA ILE A 34 -5.02 -4.32 9.55
C ILE A 34 -4.49 -5.74 9.80
N ASN A 35 -5.30 -6.62 10.39
CA ASN A 35 -4.92 -8.02 10.66
C ASN A 35 -4.84 -8.88 9.39
N GLU A 36 -5.40 -8.43 8.29
CA GLU A 36 -5.33 -9.12 6.99
C GLU A 36 -4.03 -8.82 6.24
N ILE A 37 -3.19 -7.91 6.75
CA ILE A 37 -1.91 -7.58 6.12
C ILE A 37 -0.99 -8.81 6.08
N ASP A 38 -0.74 -9.27 4.86
CA ASP A 38 0.32 -10.22 4.54
C ASP A 38 1.60 -9.43 4.22
N VAL A 39 2.57 -9.47 5.13
CA VAL A 39 3.85 -8.76 5.00
C VAL A 39 4.62 -9.17 3.75
N GLU A 40 4.63 -10.46 3.39
CA GLU A 40 5.37 -10.93 2.22
C GLU A 40 4.72 -10.41 0.92
N ASN A 41 3.39 -10.48 0.84
CA ASN A 41 2.63 -9.93 -0.28
C ASN A 41 2.87 -8.43 -0.45
N VAL A 42 2.78 -7.66 0.65
CA VAL A 42 2.97 -6.20 0.62
C VAL A 42 4.41 -5.84 0.25
N LEU A 43 5.42 -6.57 0.73
CA LEU A 43 6.82 -6.34 0.33
C LEU A 43 7.04 -6.56 -1.17
N HIS A 44 6.36 -7.54 -1.78
CA HIS A 44 6.40 -7.72 -3.23
C HIS A 44 5.75 -6.56 -3.99
N ILE A 45 4.63 -6.03 -3.48
CA ILE A 45 3.98 -4.84 -4.04
C ILE A 45 4.90 -3.62 -3.92
N PHE A 46 5.50 -3.39 -2.74
CA PHE A 46 6.43 -2.27 -2.50
C PHE A 46 7.63 -2.35 -3.43
N LYS A 47 8.20 -3.54 -3.59
CA LYS A 47 9.29 -3.75 -4.55
C LYS A 47 8.86 -3.36 -5.96
N TYR A 48 7.70 -3.84 -6.43
CA TYR A 48 7.21 -3.50 -7.76
C TYR A 48 7.01 -1.98 -7.93
N LEU A 49 6.39 -1.30 -6.96
CA LEU A 49 6.20 0.16 -7.00
C LEU A 49 7.54 0.90 -7.03
N ASN A 50 8.50 0.48 -6.19
CA ASN A 50 9.85 1.04 -6.16
C ASN A 50 10.62 0.79 -7.47
N ASP A 51 10.50 -0.39 -8.07
CA ASP A 51 11.09 -0.72 -9.38
C ASP A 51 10.45 0.10 -10.53
N ASN A 52 9.31 0.75 -10.27
CA ASN A 52 8.60 1.68 -11.15
C ASN A 52 8.72 3.15 -10.69
N ASP A 53 9.74 3.49 -9.88
CA ASP A 53 10.02 4.86 -9.40
C ASP A 53 8.94 5.50 -8.50
N VAL A 54 7.98 4.72 -8.00
CA VAL A 54 6.93 5.20 -7.08
C VAL A 54 7.45 5.15 -5.64
N TYR A 55 8.37 6.04 -5.27
CA TYR A 55 9.05 6.01 -3.96
C TYR A 55 8.17 6.38 -2.76
N TYR A 56 6.98 6.94 -3.00
CA TYR A 56 5.97 7.28 -1.99
C TYR A 56 4.97 6.14 -1.74
N TYR A 57 5.35 4.89 -2.05
CA TYR A 57 4.48 3.71 -1.88
C TYR A 57 3.97 3.50 -0.44
N ILE A 58 4.69 4.01 0.57
CA ILE A 58 4.23 3.97 1.96
C ILE A 58 2.99 4.85 2.14
N ASP A 59 2.98 6.05 1.55
CA ASP A 59 1.82 6.95 1.63
C ASP A 59 0.60 6.34 0.93
N LEU A 60 0.82 5.68 -0.22
CA LEU A 60 -0.23 4.90 -0.89
C LEU A 60 -0.75 3.77 0.00
N PHE A 61 0.15 3.03 0.67
CA PHE A 61 -0.21 1.93 1.55
C PHE A 61 -1.07 2.39 2.73
N ILE A 62 -0.69 3.48 3.40
CA ILE A 62 -1.40 3.95 4.59
C ILE A 62 -2.72 4.68 4.26
N THR A 63 -2.93 5.06 3.01
CA THR A 63 -4.17 5.73 2.55
C THR A 63 -5.12 4.78 1.85
N SER A 64 -4.62 3.71 1.24
CA SER A 64 -5.38 2.79 0.37
C SER A 64 -5.12 1.32 0.71
N LEU A 65 -5.09 1.00 2.01
CA LEU A 65 -4.67 -0.31 2.52
C LEU A 65 -5.38 -1.49 1.84
N ASP A 66 -6.67 -1.37 1.58
CA ASP A 66 -7.49 -2.40 0.96
C ASP A 66 -6.97 -2.84 -0.42
N LEU A 67 -6.38 -1.93 -1.22
CA LEU A 67 -5.71 -2.29 -2.46
C LEU A 67 -4.48 -3.16 -2.21
N PHE A 68 -3.73 -2.89 -1.14
CA PHE A 68 -2.51 -3.63 -0.79
C PHE A 68 -2.81 -4.99 -0.11
N LEU A 69 -4.06 -5.24 0.28
CA LEU A 69 -4.54 -6.55 0.70
C LEU A 69 -4.84 -7.48 -0.48
N LEU A 70 -4.90 -6.95 -1.72
CA LEU A 70 -5.05 -7.78 -2.91
C LEU A 70 -3.82 -8.67 -3.11
N PRO A 71 -3.98 -9.87 -3.67
CA PRO A 71 -2.83 -10.67 -4.07
C PRO A 71 -1.97 -9.87 -5.07
N CYS A 72 -0.66 -9.94 -4.91
CA CYS A 72 0.31 -9.08 -5.61
C CYS A 72 0.10 -9.03 -7.14
N ASN A 73 -0.21 -10.16 -7.77
CA ASN A 73 -0.50 -10.22 -9.21
C ASN A 73 -1.75 -9.42 -9.62
N TYR A 74 -2.79 -9.38 -8.77
CA TYR A 74 -3.99 -8.57 -9.00
C TYR A 74 -3.72 -7.09 -8.78
N PHE A 75 -2.94 -6.74 -7.75
CA PHE A 75 -2.49 -5.36 -7.54
C PHE A 75 -1.72 -4.85 -8.76
N ILE A 76 -0.70 -5.60 -9.21
CA ILE A 76 0.13 -5.23 -10.37
C ILE A 76 -0.74 -5.07 -11.61
N GLY A 77 -1.65 -6.02 -11.88
CA GLY A 77 -2.54 -5.93 -13.03
C GLY A 77 -3.45 -4.69 -13.02
N LYS A 78 -3.90 -4.24 -11.84
CA LYS A 78 -4.64 -2.99 -11.68
C LYS A 78 -3.74 -1.76 -11.82
N PHE A 79 -2.52 -1.83 -11.29
CA PHE A 79 -1.57 -0.71 -11.34
C PHE A 79 -1.08 -0.45 -12.78
N GLU A 80 -0.85 -1.49 -13.58
CA GLU A 80 -0.52 -1.32 -15.01
C GLU A 80 -1.63 -0.61 -15.78
N LYS A 81 -2.91 -0.89 -15.47
CA LYS A 81 -4.03 -0.13 -16.07
C LYS A 81 -4.07 1.33 -15.64
N LEU A 82 -3.72 1.61 -14.38
CA LEU A 82 -3.58 2.98 -13.89
C LEU A 82 -2.46 3.70 -14.65
N LYS A 83 -1.30 3.05 -14.85
CA LYS A 83 -0.20 3.58 -15.66
C LYS A 83 -0.66 3.89 -17.09
N GLU A 84 -1.39 2.99 -17.74
CA GLU A 84 -1.95 3.22 -19.08
C GLU A 84 -2.88 4.44 -19.13
N LYS A 85 -3.71 4.65 -18.09
CA LYS A 85 -4.64 5.79 -18.01
C LYS A 85 -3.94 7.12 -17.73
N LEU A 86 -2.92 7.13 -16.87
CA LEU A 86 -2.18 8.33 -16.49
C LEU A 86 -1.05 8.68 -17.48
N GLY A 87 -0.62 7.73 -18.31
CA GLY A 87 0.42 7.93 -19.31
C GLY A 87 1.84 7.96 -18.71
N GLU A 88 2.78 8.53 -19.46
CA GLU A 88 4.21 8.53 -19.10
C GLU A 88 4.51 9.29 -17.79
N GLU A 89 3.67 10.27 -17.43
CA GLU A 89 3.82 11.12 -16.23
C GLU A 89 3.12 10.52 -14.99
N TYR A 90 2.72 9.24 -15.02
CA TYR A 90 1.94 8.64 -13.94
C TYR A 90 2.59 8.79 -12.55
N VAL A 91 3.93 8.73 -12.46
CA VAL A 91 4.67 8.88 -11.20
C VAL A 91 4.45 10.26 -10.60
N ASP A 92 4.58 11.31 -11.42
CA ASP A 92 4.43 12.70 -10.99
C ASP A 92 2.96 13.02 -10.70
N LEU A 93 2.04 12.55 -11.54
CA LEU A 93 0.61 12.76 -11.34
C LEU A 93 0.12 12.11 -10.04
N LEU A 94 0.44 10.83 -9.84
CA LEU A 94 0.04 10.09 -8.64
C LEU A 94 0.75 10.61 -7.37
N GLY A 95 1.97 11.15 -7.51
CA GLY A 95 2.70 11.76 -6.39
C GLY A 95 2.13 13.12 -5.97
N ASN A 96 1.61 13.89 -6.93
CA ASN A 96 0.94 15.16 -6.67
C ASN A 96 -0.49 14.97 -6.14
N ASP A 97 -1.18 13.92 -6.58
CA ASP A 97 -2.54 13.59 -6.17
C ASP A 97 -2.70 12.08 -5.95
N ILE A 98 -2.51 11.66 -4.71
CA ILE A 98 -2.64 10.26 -4.28
C ILE A 98 -4.06 9.71 -4.54
N SER A 99 -5.09 10.56 -4.60
CA SER A 99 -6.46 10.10 -4.87
C SER A 99 -6.61 9.45 -6.25
N LEU A 100 -5.69 9.70 -7.18
CA LEU A 100 -5.65 9.03 -8.49
C LEU A 100 -5.46 7.52 -8.38
N ILE A 101 -5.01 6.98 -7.24
CA ILE A 101 -4.97 5.54 -6.99
C ILE A 101 -6.37 4.90 -7.04
N GLU A 102 -7.44 5.66 -6.80
CA GLU A 102 -8.82 5.18 -6.89
C GLU A 102 -9.19 4.67 -8.29
N ILE A 103 -8.46 5.08 -9.33
CA ILE A 103 -8.59 4.54 -10.69
C ILE A 103 -8.41 3.00 -10.71
N MET A 104 -7.67 2.43 -9.75
CA MET A 104 -7.49 0.98 -9.62
C MET A 104 -8.77 0.24 -9.24
N TYR A 105 -9.81 0.92 -8.76
CA TYR A 105 -11.12 0.30 -8.47
C TYR A 105 -11.98 0.07 -9.73
N GLU A 106 -11.69 0.78 -10.82
CA GLU A 106 -12.36 0.65 -12.12
C GLU A 106 -11.92 -0.58 -12.92
#